data_AF-A0A947RH87-F1
#
_entry.id   AF-A0A947RH87-F1
#
_cell.length_a   1.000
_cell.length_b   1.000
_cell.length_c   1.000
_cell.angle_alpha   90.00
_cell.angle_beta   90.00
_cell.angle_gamma   90.00
#
_symmetry.space_group_name_H-M   'P 1'
#
loop_
_entity.id
_entity.type
_entity.pdbx_description
1 polymer ?
#
loop_
_entity_poly.entity_id
_entity_poly.type
_entity_poly.pdbx_seq_one_letter_code
_entity_poly.pdbx_strand_id
1 'polypeptide(L)'
;MSKKYSILKTGLTVLLATLMVGAVVNATTTVGDDVSVGDALGVTGATTLSSTLAVTGISTLTGLLNANGGIAVDTSNFTVSGTTGAVSTASTLAVTGATTLTGGLIVPTQTSVAINGTSTLTVGTGATVLGGTLAVTGATGITGALTATGGIVVPTQTSVAINGTSTLTVGTGATVLGGTLAVTGATGITGALTATGGIVVPTQTSVAINGTSTLTVGTGATVLGGTLAVTGASTLTGVLYANGGIDLLAAGDLAIGASTSTSVTITPDTSITGTLDVTGAATFGDLTVSGTFSPAITSLSGTLAVTGATTLTGGLIVPTQTSVAINGTSTLTVGTGATVLGGTLDVTGATGLADTLAVTGTTAL
;
A
#
# COMPACT_ATOMS: atom_id res chain seq x y z
N MET A 1 9.62 -112.27 81.97
CA MET A 1 10.79 -112.65 81.15
C MET A 1 11.10 -111.51 80.19
N SER A 2 12.19 -110.78 80.44
CA SER A 2 12.64 -109.67 79.57
C SER A 2 13.51 -110.24 78.46
N LYS A 3 13.02 -110.22 77.20
CA LYS A 3 13.87 -110.46 76.02
C LYS A 3 14.38 -109.10 75.54
N LYS A 4 15.61 -108.77 75.92
CA LYS A 4 16.38 -107.70 75.27
C LYS A 4 16.74 -108.17 73.86
N TYR A 5 16.16 -107.55 72.84
CA TYR A 5 16.69 -107.61 71.48
C TYR A 5 17.81 -106.59 71.38
N SER A 6 19.05 -107.07 71.28
CA SER A 6 20.23 -106.26 71.01
C SER A 6 20.20 -105.88 69.53
N ILE A 7 19.89 -104.61 69.23
CA ILE A 7 20.06 -104.07 67.88
C ILE A 7 21.54 -103.73 67.74
N LEU A 8 22.19 -104.52 66.89
CA LEU A 8 23.61 -104.43 66.57
C LEU A 8 23.90 -103.06 65.93
N LYS A 9 24.82 -102.32 66.55
CA LYS A 9 25.41 -101.10 65.98
C LYS A 9 26.21 -101.48 64.74
N THR A 10 25.95 -100.78 63.65
CA THR A 10 26.68 -100.74 62.36
C THR A 10 26.30 -101.83 61.35
N GLY A 11 25.57 -101.40 60.29
CA GLY A 11 25.20 -102.22 59.12
C GLY A 11 23.73 -102.07 58.75
N LEU A 12 23.45 -101.59 57.53
CA LEU A 12 22.14 -101.35 56.92
C LEU A 12 20.96 -102.15 57.50
N THR A 13 20.02 -101.47 58.17
CA THR A 13 18.75 -102.06 58.63
C THR A 13 17.72 -101.93 57.50
N VAL A 14 17.38 -103.03 56.82
CA VAL A 14 16.28 -103.06 55.85
C VAL A 14 14.99 -103.28 56.64
N LEU A 15 14.17 -102.25 56.76
CA LEU A 15 12.89 -102.31 57.48
C LEU A 15 11.78 -102.67 56.50
N LEU A 16 11.22 -103.89 56.60
CA LEU A 16 10.15 -104.39 55.70
C LEU A 16 8.72 -103.99 56.17
N ALA A 17 8.57 -103.11 57.16
CA ALA A 17 7.28 -102.74 57.74
C ALA A 17 7.17 -101.24 58.05
N THR A 18 5.93 -100.73 58.10
CA THR A 18 5.58 -99.33 58.38
C THR A 18 6.16 -98.87 59.71
N LEU A 19 7.02 -97.85 59.69
CA LEU A 19 7.60 -97.26 60.90
C LEU A 19 6.59 -96.29 61.53
N MET A 20 5.72 -96.82 62.38
CA MET A 20 4.74 -96.03 63.13
C MET A 20 5.41 -95.56 64.44
N VAL A 21 5.51 -94.23 64.64
CA VAL A 21 6.07 -93.48 65.79
C VAL A 21 7.46 -92.86 65.55
N GLY A 22 7.46 -91.55 65.29
CA GLY A 22 8.47 -90.55 65.73
C GLY A 22 9.96 -90.88 65.63
N ALA A 23 10.43 -91.49 64.54
CA ALA A 23 11.84 -91.77 64.36
C ALA A 23 12.64 -90.51 63.99
N VAL A 24 13.66 -90.16 64.79
CA VAL A 24 14.66 -89.15 64.42
C VAL A 24 15.76 -89.85 63.62
N VAL A 25 15.83 -89.59 62.33
CA VAL A 25 16.88 -90.12 61.44
C VAL A 25 17.97 -89.05 61.25
N ASN A 26 19.15 -89.30 61.80
CA ASN A 26 20.28 -88.35 61.80
C ASN A 26 21.34 -88.68 60.73
N ALA A 27 20.90 -89.25 59.60
CA ALA A 27 21.70 -89.69 58.47
C ALA A 27 20.97 -89.42 57.13
N THR A 28 21.69 -89.47 56.01
CA THR A 28 21.09 -89.33 54.67
C THR A 28 20.04 -90.41 54.43
N THR A 29 18.84 -90.01 54.01
CA THR A 29 17.73 -90.92 53.71
C THR A 29 17.40 -90.84 52.22
N THR A 30 17.36 -91.98 51.54
CA THR A 30 16.90 -92.10 50.15
C THR A 30 15.57 -92.85 50.15
N VAL A 31 14.54 -92.29 49.52
CA VAL A 31 13.23 -92.93 49.31
C VAL A 31 13.10 -93.19 47.80
N GLY A 32 12.79 -94.44 47.41
CA GLY A 32 12.69 -94.83 46.01
C GLY A 32 11.34 -94.54 45.36
N ASP A 33 10.30 -94.36 46.19
CA ASP A 33 8.91 -94.08 45.80
C ASP A 33 8.45 -92.71 46.35
N ASP A 34 7.14 -92.43 46.32
CA ASP A 34 6.54 -91.18 46.78
C ASP A 34 6.63 -90.98 48.31
N VAL A 35 6.86 -89.73 48.72
CA VAL A 35 6.81 -89.30 50.13
C VAL A 35 5.52 -88.52 50.37
N SER A 36 4.66 -89.03 51.26
CA SER A 36 3.47 -88.31 51.75
C SER A 36 3.71 -87.81 53.17
N VAL A 37 3.58 -86.51 53.39
CA VAL A 37 3.66 -85.87 54.72
C VAL A 37 2.27 -85.36 55.09
N GLY A 38 1.70 -85.87 56.19
CA GLY A 38 0.33 -85.53 56.61
C GLY A 38 0.18 -84.17 57.30
N ASP A 39 1.30 -83.61 57.80
CA ASP A 39 1.38 -82.32 58.49
C ASP A 39 2.41 -81.40 57.80
N ALA A 40 2.96 -80.42 58.52
CA ALA A 40 3.98 -79.51 58.00
C ALA A 40 5.33 -80.21 57.76
N LEU A 41 5.94 -79.94 56.59
CA LEU A 41 7.33 -80.30 56.29
C LEU A 41 8.26 -79.14 56.65
N GLY A 42 9.13 -79.33 57.65
CA GLY A 42 10.18 -78.38 58.00
C GLY A 42 11.51 -78.75 57.36
N VAL A 43 12.11 -77.84 56.59
CA VAL A 43 13.45 -77.98 55.99
C VAL A 43 14.32 -76.82 56.45
N THR A 44 15.44 -77.13 57.11
CA THR A 44 16.41 -76.11 57.57
C THR A 44 17.54 -75.87 56.56
N GLY A 45 17.76 -76.83 55.65
CA GLY A 45 18.74 -76.75 54.56
C GLY A 45 18.09 -76.43 53.21
N ALA A 46 18.92 -76.46 52.15
CA ALA A 46 18.45 -76.27 50.78
C ALA A 46 17.56 -77.45 50.33
N THR A 47 16.53 -77.14 49.54
CA THR A 47 15.68 -78.13 48.87
C THR A 47 15.91 -78.02 47.37
N THR A 48 16.30 -79.13 46.74
CA THR A 48 16.43 -79.23 45.27
C THR A 48 15.36 -80.18 44.76
N LEU A 49 14.46 -79.68 43.92
CA LEU A 49 13.48 -80.49 43.19
C LEU A 49 13.92 -80.54 41.73
N SER A 50 14.04 -81.74 41.16
CA SER A 50 14.43 -81.93 39.76
C SER A 50 13.27 -81.76 38.77
N SER A 51 12.04 -81.58 39.27
CA SER A 51 10.80 -81.48 38.50
C SER A 51 9.88 -80.37 39.05
N THR A 52 8.61 -80.38 38.67
CA THR A 52 7.61 -79.40 39.06
C THR A 52 7.27 -79.45 40.54
N LEU A 53 7.23 -78.27 41.18
CA LEU A 53 6.55 -78.07 42.45
C LEU A 53 5.13 -77.55 42.17
N ALA A 54 4.11 -78.36 42.45
CA ALA A 54 2.72 -77.92 42.40
C ALA A 54 2.29 -77.44 43.79
N VAL A 55 1.82 -76.18 43.88
CA VAL A 55 1.28 -75.60 45.11
C VAL A 55 -0.15 -75.15 44.85
N THR A 56 -1.11 -75.74 45.56
CA THR A 56 -2.54 -75.36 45.45
C THR A 56 -2.91 -74.20 46.37
N GLY A 57 -2.15 -74.03 47.46
CA GLY A 57 -2.29 -72.92 48.40
C GLY A 57 -1.41 -71.72 48.08
N ILE A 58 -1.27 -70.84 49.05
CA ILE A 58 -0.43 -69.65 48.96
C ILE A 58 1.04 -70.05 49.12
N SER A 59 1.89 -69.53 48.24
CA SER A 59 3.34 -69.56 48.42
C SER A 59 3.81 -68.20 48.97
N THR A 60 4.49 -68.21 50.11
CA THR A 60 5.12 -67.01 50.70
C THR A 60 6.63 -67.17 50.67
N LEU A 61 7.32 -66.28 49.95
CA LEU A 61 8.79 -66.22 49.93
C LEU A 61 9.25 -64.96 50.64
N THR A 62 10.01 -65.11 51.72
CA THR A 62 10.55 -63.98 52.51
C THR A 62 11.88 -63.46 51.96
N GLY A 63 12.57 -64.27 51.14
CA GLY A 63 13.78 -63.89 50.41
C GLY A 63 13.50 -63.54 48.94
N LEU A 64 14.58 -63.39 48.15
CA LEU A 64 14.48 -63.13 46.72
C LEU A 64 14.01 -64.37 45.94
N LEU A 65 13.21 -64.14 44.90
CA LEU A 65 12.86 -65.14 43.89
C LEU A 65 13.73 -64.95 42.65
N ASN A 66 14.62 -65.90 42.36
CA ASN A 66 15.38 -65.96 41.11
C ASN A 66 14.64 -66.75 40.03
N ALA A 67 13.61 -66.15 39.41
CA ALA A 67 12.82 -66.77 38.36
C ALA A 67 13.52 -66.72 36.99
N ASN A 68 14.65 -67.41 36.83
CA ASN A 68 15.49 -67.35 35.62
C ASN A 68 14.78 -67.81 34.33
N GLY A 69 13.75 -68.65 34.44
CA GLY A 69 12.91 -69.07 33.31
C GLY A 69 11.84 -68.04 32.92
N GLY A 70 11.68 -66.97 33.69
CA GLY A 70 10.60 -65.99 33.55
C GLY A 70 9.48 -66.17 34.58
N ILE A 71 8.49 -65.30 34.49
CA ILE A 71 7.27 -65.31 35.32
C ILE A 71 6.08 -65.41 34.37
N ALA A 72 5.15 -66.33 34.64
CA ALA A 72 3.89 -66.44 33.91
C ALA A 72 2.74 -66.57 34.91
N VAL A 73 1.90 -65.54 35.00
CA VAL A 73 0.69 -65.54 35.83
C VAL A 73 -0.51 -65.71 34.90
N ASP A 74 -1.30 -66.75 35.16
CA ASP A 74 -2.46 -67.13 34.33
C ASP A 74 -2.10 -67.16 32.84
N THR A 75 -0.96 -67.82 32.56
CA THR A 75 -0.30 -68.06 31.26
C THR A 75 0.04 -66.83 30.42
N SER A 76 -0.90 -65.92 30.20
CA SER A 76 -0.79 -64.75 29.32
C SER A 76 -1.18 -63.43 29.97
N ASN A 77 -1.82 -63.42 31.14
CA ASN A 77 -2.32 -62.16 31.73
C ASN A 77 -1.20 -61.23 32.18
N PHE A 78 -0.17 -61.79 32.81
CA PHE A 78 1.07 -61.10 33.14
C PHE A 78 2.26 -62.03 32.91
N THR A 79 3.18 -61.62 32.05
CA THR A 79 4.41 -62.38 31.80
C THR A 79 5.65 -61.51 31.89
N VAL A 80 6.74 -62.09 32.39
CA VAL A 80 8.10 -61.55 32.29
C VAL A 80 8.93 -62.58 31.55
N SER A 81 9.44 -62.23 30.37
CA SER A 81 10.27 -63.14 29.58
C SER A 81 11.61 -63.41 30.27
N GLY A 82 11.96 -64.68 30.51
CA GLY A 82 13.28 -65.06 31.03
C GLY A 82 14.45 -64.68 30.09
N THR A 83 14.20 -64.55 28.78
CA THR A 83 15.23 -64.19 27.80
C THR A 83 15.44 -62.68 27.63
N THR A 84 14.35 -61.89 27.48
CA THR A 84 14.44 -60.45 27.18
C THR A 84 14.14 -59.54 28.37
N GLY A 85 13.57 -60.06 29.46
CA GLY A 85 13.05 -59.27 30.57
C GLY A 85 11.79 -58.45 30.23
N ALA A 86 11.23 -58.59 29.02
CA ALA A 86 10.04 -57.85 28.62
C ALA A 86 8.84 -58.22 29.49
N VAL A 87 8.11 -57.21 29.93
CA VAL A 87 6.86 -57.33 30.69
C VAL A 87 5.68 -57.19 29.74
N SER A 88 4.73 -58.12 29.79
CA SER A 88 3.48 -58.06 29.02
C SER A 88 2.28 -58.12 29.96
N THR A 89 1.31 -57.22 29.77
CA THR A 89 0.01 -57.21 30.46
C THR A 89 -1.11 -57.37 29.46
N ALA A 90 -2.04 -58.32 29.67
CA ALA A 90 -3.19 -58.50 28.78
C ALA A 90 -4.25 -57.38 28.90
N SER A 91 -4.15 -56.54 29.94
CA SER A 91 -5.05 -55.43 30.24
C SER A 91 -4.28 -54.17 30.65
N THR A 92 -4.97 -53.20 31.23
CA THR A 92 -4.42 -51.91 31.66
C THR A 92 -3.39 -52.06 32.77
N LEU A 93 -2.20 -51.50 32.56
CA LEU A 93 -1.24 -51.25 33.62
C LEU A 93 -1.52 -49.89 34.27
N ALA A 94 -2.11 -49.89 35.47
CA ALA A 94 -2.28 -48.68 36.26
C ALA A 94 -1.03 -48.43 37.11
N VAL A 95 -0.39 -47.27 36.94
CA VAL A 95 0.77 -46.84 37.74
C VAL A 95 0.40 -45.58 38.50
N THR A 96 0.41 -45.64 39.83
CA THR A 96 0.08 -44.50 40.70
C THR A 96 1.26 -43.56 40.92
N GLY A 97 2.48 -44.09 40.81
CA GLY A 97 3.72 -43.33 40.89
C GLY A 97 4.21 -42.82 39.54
N ALA A 98 5.35 -42.12 39.56
CA ALA A 98 6.03 -41.72 38.33
C ALA A 98 6.58 -42.95 37.58
N THR A 99 6.44 -42.93 36.26
CA THR A 99 7.11 -43.89 35.37
C THR A 99 8.27 -43.20 34.67
N THR A 100 9.49 -43.71 34.84
CA THR A 100 10.67 -43.24 34.12
C THR A 100 11.03 -44.25 33.03
N LEU A 101 10.94 -43.84 31.77
CA LEU A 101 11.45 -44.60 30.63
C LEU A 101 12.80 -44.01 30.23
N THR A 102 13.87 -44.79 30.34
CA THR A 102 15.20 -44.38 29.84
C THR A 102 15.32 -44.53 28.32
N GLY A 103 14.49 -45.39 27.73
CA GLY A 103 14.25 -45.47 26.29
C GLY A 103 13.08 -44.60 25.83
N GLY A 104 12.64 -44.80 24.60
CA GLY A 104 11.46 -44.14 24.04
C GLY A 104 10.15 -44.82 24.43
N LEU A 105 9.05 -44.06 24.38
CA LEU A 105 7.70 -44.61 24.38
C LEU A 105 7.29 -44.88 22.92
N ILE A 106 6.96 -46.13 22.60
CA ILE A 106 6.41 -46.53 21.30
C ILE A 106 4.96 -46.94 21.52
N VAL A 107 4.02 -46.33 20.77
CA VAL A 107 2.58 -46.60 20.87
C VAL A 107 2.07 -47.04 19.49
N PRO A 108 2.19 -48.33 19.13
CA PRO A 108 2.04 -48.77 17.74
C PRO A 108 0.59 -48.86 17.24
N THR A 109 -0.39 -49.01 18.14
CA THR A 109 -1.78 -49.34 17.77
C THR A 109 -2.84 -48.48 18.45
N GLN A 110 -2.44 -47.50 19.28
CA GLN A 110 -3.41 -46.67 19.98
C GLN A 110 -3.84 -45.47 19.15
N THR A 111 -5.13 -45.13 19.23
CA THR A 111 -5.69 -43.95 18.55
C THR A 111 -5.17 -42.62 19.09
N SER A 112 -4.74 -42.58 20.37
CA SER A 112 -4.28 -41.35 21.02
C SER A 112 -3.52 -41.61 22.32
N VAL A 113 -2.51 -40.79 22.63
CA VAL A 113 -1.97 -40.62 23.99
C VAL A 113 -2.68 -39.42 24.62
N ALA A 114 -3.44 -39.65 25.69
CA ALA A 114 -4.14 -38.58 26.39
C ALA A 114 -3.31 -38.03 27.55
N ILE A 115 -3.11 -36.71 27.57
CA ILE A 115 -2.57 -35.96 28.71
C ILE A 115 -3.75 -35.15 29.27
N ASN A 116 -4.21 -35.46 30.49
CA ASN A 116 -5.48 -34.96 31.02
C ASN A 116 -5.30 -34.02 32.23
N GLY A 117 -6.40 -33.33 32.58
CA GLY A 117 -6.43 -32.39 33.70
C GLY A 117 -5.53 -31.18 33.47
N THR A 118 -4.68 -30.88 34.45
CA THR A 118 -3.68 -29.79 34.40
C THR A 118 -2.29 -30.29 34.03
N SER A 119 -2.17 -31.55 33.58
CA SER A 119 -0.90 -32.14 33.18
C SER A 119 -0.35 -31.43 31.94
N THR A 120 0.97 -31.26 31.89
CA THR A 120 1.66 -30.67 30.74
C THR A 120 2.42 -31.73 29.96
N LEU A 121 2.57 -31.51 28.65
CA LEU A 121 3.50 -32.26 27.82
C LEU A 121 4.70 -31.36 27.53
N THR A 122 5.84 -31.66 28.16
CA THR A 122 7.11 -31.02 27.84
C THR A 122 7.84 -31.88 26.82
N VAL A 123 8.07 -31.34 25.62
CA VAL A 123 8.97 -31.94 24.63
C VAL A 123 10.38 -31.37 24.82
N GLY A 124 11.40 -32.18 24.55
CA GLY A 124 12.79 -31.72 24.61
C GLY A 124 13.12 -30.71 23.50
N THR A 125 14.42 -30.47 23.28
CA THR A 125 14.91 -29.54 22.24
C THR A 125 14.94 -30.13 20.82
N GLY A 126 14.56 -31.41 20.67
CA GLY A 126 14.49 -32.09 19.38
C GLY A 126 13.29 -31.63 18.54
N ALA A 127 13.36 -31.88 17.22
CA ALA A 127 12.25 -31.60 16.32
C ALA A 127 11.04 -32.49 16.64
N THR A 128 9.84 -31.90 16.61
CA THR A 128 8.58 -32.66 16.68
C THR A 128 8.00 -32.76 15.27
N VAL A 129 7.79 -33.98 14.79
CA VAL A 129 7.14 -34.25 13.49
C VAL A 129 5.75 -34.79 13.76
N LEU A 130 4.72 -34.09 13.27
CA LEU A 130 3.35 -34.59 13.28
C LEU A 130 2.98 -35.03 11.86
N GLY A 131 2.55 -36.29 11.72
CA GLY A 131 2.04 -36.80 10.44
C GLY A 131 0.64 -36.30 10.08
N GLY A 132 -0.01 -35.54 10.97
CA GLY A 132 -1.35 -34.99 10.80
C GLY A 132 -1.46 -33.54 11.27
N THR A 133 -2.67 -33.01 11.33
CA THR A 133 -2.94 -31.63 11.74
C THR A 133 -2.74 -31.43 13.24
N LEU A 134 -2.03 -30.37 13.61
CA LEU A 134 -2.00 -29.86 14.99
C LEU A 134 -3.20 -28.93 15.21
N ALA A 135 -4.19 -29.38 15.98
CA ALA A 135 -5.29 -28.53 16.43
C ALA A 135 -4.96 -27.95 17.81
N VAL A 136 -4.97 -26.62 17.92
CA VAL A 136 -4.74 -25.90 19.19
C VAL A 136 -5.95 -25.01 19.46
N THR A 137 -6.62 -25.20 20.59
CA THR A 137 -7.77 -24.38 21.01
C THR A 137 -7.36 -23.18 21.85
N GLY A 138 -6.20 -23.26 22.51
CA GLY A 138 -5.60 -22.17 23.29
C GLY A 138 -4.65 -21.30 22.47
N ALA A 139 -3.94 -20.42 23.18
CA ALA A 139 -2.89 -19.60 22.57
C ALA A 139 -1.68 -20.45 22.17
N THR A 140 -1.09 -20.14 21.02
CA THR A 140 0.18 -20.72 20.56
C THR A 140 1.28 -19.67 20.67
N GLY A 141 2.29 -19.92 21.49
CA GLY A 141 3.49 -19.09 21.59
C GLY A 141 4.62 -19.65 20.72
N ILE A 142 5.19 -18.81 19.84
CA ILE A 142 6.35 -19.16 19.03
C ILE A 142 7.43 -18.12 19.31
N THR A 143 8.54 -18.54 19.92
CA THR A 143 9.69 -17.67 20.21
C THR A 143 10.67 -17.57 19.05
N GLY A 144 10.65 -18.56 18.16
CA GLY A 144 11.43 -18.58 16.92
C GLY A 144 10.62 -18.10 15.71
N ALA A 145 11.11 -18.44 14.51
CA ALA A 145 10.39 -18.18 13.27
C ALA A 145 9.27 -19.21 13.03
N LEU A 146 8.12 -18.74 12.53
CA LEU A 146 7.09 -19.61 11.95
C LEU A 146 7.28 -19.67 10.43
N THR A 147 7.56 -20.86 9.90
CA THR A 147 7.55 -21.11 8.46
C THR A 147 6.30 -21.92 8.11
N ALA A 148 5.38 -21.33 7.36
CA ALA A 148 4.14 -21.98 6.93
C ALA A 148 4.07 -22.02 5.39
N THR A 149 4.08 -23.21 4.80
CA THR A 149 4.04 -23.40 3.34
C THR A 149 2.63 -23.33 2.76
N GLY A 150 1.61 -23.68 3.55
CA GLY A 150 0.19 -23.62 3.17
C GLY A 150 -0.48 -22.26 3.41
N GLY A 151 0.29 -21.22 3.70
CA GLY A 151 -0.23 -19.91 4.13
C GLY A 151 -0.62 -19.87 5.61
N ILE A 152 -0.99 -18.68 6.07
CA ILE A 152 -1.47 -18.42 7.44
C ILE A 152 -2.83 -17.78 7.32
N VAL A 153 -3.84 -18.40 7.92
CA VAL A 153 -5.17 -17.82 8.08
C VAL A 153 -5.33 -17.40 9.53
N VAL A 154 -5.70 -16.16 9.77
CA VAL A 154 -6.02 -15.63 11.10
C VAL A 154 -7.54 -15.45 11.16
N PRO A 155 -8.30 -16.49 11.53
CA PRO A 155 -9.75 -16.39 11.63
C PRO A 155 -10.14 -15.60 12.89
N THR A 156 -11.06 -14.64 12.74
CA THR A 156 -11.64 -13.73 13.78
C THR A 156 -10.94 -12.38 13.98
N GLN A 157 -11.70 -11.40 14.53
CA GLN A 157 -11.51 -9.93 14.55
C GLN A 157 -10.25 -9.39 15.28
N THR A 158 -9.19 -10.18 15.42
CA THR A 158 -7.95 -9.72 16.04
C THR A 158 -7.03 -9.08 15.01
N SER A 159 -6.34 -8.02 15.43
CA SER A 159 -5.31 -7.40 14.61
C SER A 159 -4.06 -8.28 14.57
N VAL A 160 -3.37 -8.29 13.42
CA VAL A 160 -1.99 -8.77 13.34
C VAL A 160 -1.09 -7.62 13.79
N ALA A 161 -0.56 -7.71 15.00
CA ALA A 161 0.37 -6.72 15.52
C ALA A 161 1.81 -7.06 15.13
N ILE A 162 2.45 -6.17 14.37
CA ILE A 162 3.88 -6.22 14.07
C ILE A 162 4.54 -5.10 14.88
N ASN A 163 5.21 -5.45 15.96
CA ASN A 163 5.67 -4.49 16.97
C ASN A 163 7.18 -4.17 16.84
N GLY A 164 7.57 -3.01 17.40
CA GLY A 164 8.95 -2.55 17.43
C GLY A 164 9.44 -2.08 16.05
N THR A 165 10.64 -2.53 15.68
CA THR A 165 11.26 -2.25 14.36
C THR A 165 11.03 -3.38 13.34
N SER A 166 10.16 -4.33 13.67
CA SER A 166 9.84 -5.46 12.79
C SER A 166 9.16 -4.97 11.51
N THR A 167 9.49 -5.58 10.38
CA THR A 167 8.88 -5.26 9.09
C THR A 167 7.85 -6.30 8.69
N LEU A 168 6.83 -5.88 7.93
CA LEU A 168 5.94 -6.79 7.22
C LEU A 168 6.36 -6.81 5.74
N THR A 169 6.98 -7.90 5.32
CA THR A 169 7.25 -8.16 3.90
C THR A 169 6.14 -9.03 3.33
N VAL A 170 5.42 -8.49 2.36
CA VAL A 170 4.48 -9.27 1.53
C VAL A 170 5.20 -9.75 0.27
N GLY A 171 4.74 -10.87 -0.30
CA GLY A 171 5.29 -11.38 -1.56
C GLY A 171 4.98 -10.47 -2.76
N THR A 172 5.20 -10.99 -3.97
CA THR A 172 4.91 -10.26 -5.23
C THR A 172 3.44 -10.31 -5.65
N GLY A 173 2.60 -11.04 -4.92
CA GLY A 173 1.16 -11.11 -5.16
C GLY A 173 0.44 -9.81 -4.76
N ALA A 174 -0.77 -9.62 -5.28
CA ALA A 174 -1.60 -8.48 -4.91
C ALA A 174 -2.06 -8.57 -3.44
N THR A 175 -1.98 -7.44 -2.73
CA THR A 175 -2.56 -7.31 -1.39
C THR A 175 -3.95 -6.69 -1.51
N VAL A 176 -4.98 -7.40 -1.04
CA VAL A 176 -6.36 -6.89 -0.97
C VAL A 176 -6.68 -6.52 0.48
N LEU A 177 -6.97 -5.25 0.72
CA LEU A 177 -7.48 -4.79 2.01
C LEU A 177 -8.99 -4.54 1.86
N GLY A 178 -9.79 -5.23 2.66
CA GLY A 178 -11.24 -5.00 2.71
C GLY A 178 -11.66 -3.71 3.42
N GLY A 179 -10.70 -2.98 4.02
CA GLY A 179 -10.90 -1.73 4.73
C GLY A 179 -9.84 -0.68 4.39
N THR A 180 -9.84 0.43 5.12
CA THR A 180 -8.88 1.54 4.92
C THR A 180 -7.46 1.17 5.34
N LEU A 181 -6.48 1.51 4.51
CA LEU A 181 -5.07 1.51 4.89
C LEU A 181 -4.70 2.86 5.52
N ALA A 182 -4.45 2.87 6.83
CA ALA A 182 -3.91 4.05 7.51
C ALA A 182 -2.38 3.93 7.61
N VAL A 183 -1.66 4.93 7.10
CA VAL A 183 -0.19 5.01 7.17
C VAL A 183 0.20 6.34 7.82
N THR A 184 0.92 6.28 8.94
CA THR A 184 1.43 7.48 9.64
C THR A 184 2.78 7.95 9.09
N GLY A 185 3.56 7.01 8.53
CA GLY A 185 4.84 7.29 7.88
C GLY A 185 4.70 7.56 6.38
N ALA A 186 5.86 7.67 5.71
CA ALA A 186 5.91 7.79 4.26
C ALA A 186 5.48 6.50 3.57
N THR A 187 4.77 6.62 2.44
CA THR A 187 4.44 5.50 1.55
C THR A 187 5.27 5.61 0.28
N GLY A 188 6.08 4.60 -0.02
CA GLY A 188 6.82 4.49 -1.28
C GLY A 188 6.07 3.60 -2.27
N ILE A 189 5.83 4.10 -3.48
CA ILE A 189 5.23 3.34 -4.59
C ILE A 189 6.18 3.44 -5.78
N THR A 190 6.80 2.33 -6.15
CA THR A 190 7.71 2.26 -7.32
C THR A 190 6.98 2.03 -8.63
N GLY A 191 5.79 1.44 -8.56
CA GLY A 191 4.86 1.28 -9.69
C GLY A 191 3.88 2.45 -9.81
N ALA A 192 2.82 2.24 -10.58
CA ALA A 192 1.74 3.21 -10.70
C ALA A 192 0.81 3.19 -9.46
N LEU A 193 0.36 4.36 -9.04
CA LEU A 193 -0.76 4.50 -8.10
C LEU A 193 -2.06 4.69 -8.88
N THR A 194 -2.97 3.73 -8.80
CA THR A 194 -4.34 3.87 -9.33
C THR A 194 -5.30 4.07 -8.17
N ALA A 195 -5.88 5.27 -8.06
CA ALA A 195 -6.84 5.63 -7.02
C ALA A 195 -8.17 6.06 -7.65
N THR A 196 -9.18 5.17 -7.60
CA THR A 196 -10.49 5.43 -8.20
C THR A 196 -11.33 6.44 -7.42
N GLY A 197 -11.11 6.54 -6.10
CA GLY A 197 -11.74 7.54 -5.22
C GLY A 197 -11.04 8.90 -5.20
N GLY A 198 -10.03 9.12 -6.05
CA GLY A 198 -9.20 10.31 -6.04
C GLY A 198 -8.03 10.24 -5.05
N ILE A 199 -7.19 11.27 -5.07
CA ILE A 199 -6.02 11.42 -4.20
C ILE A 199 -6.16 12.76 -3.48
N VAL A 200 -6.12 12.74 -2.15
CA VAL A 200 -6.08 13.94 -1.31
C VAL A 200 -4.68 14.07 -0.73
N VAL A 201 -4.04 15.20 -0.99
CA VAL A 201 -2.73 15.55 -0.44
C VAL A 201 -2.97 16.60 0.65
N PRO A 202 -2.85 16.25 1.95
CA PRO A 202 -3.18 17.16 3.03
C PRO A 202 -2.27 18.40 3.07
N THR A 203 -2.76 19.45 3.73
CA THR A 203 -2.18 20.80 3.72
C THR A 203 -0.69 20.84 4.06
N GLN A 204 0.05 21.71 3.36
CA GLN A 204 1.51 21.96 3.48
C GLN A 204 2.45 21.00 2.77
N THR A 205 1.95 20.08 1.94
CA THR A 205 2.81 19.25 1.08
C THR A 205 2.62 19.62 -0.38
N SER A 206 3.72 19.76 -1.13
CA SER A 206 3.70 19.96 -2.58
C SER A 206 3.67 18.61 -3.30
N VAL A 207 3.01 18.56 -4.46
CA VAL A 207 3.14 17.44 -5.39
C VAL A 207 4.31 17.74 -6.31
N ALA A 208 5.43 17.05 -6.09
CA ALA A 208 6.60 17.17 -6.96
C ALA A 208 6.49 16.17 -8.12
N ILE A 209 6.42 16.67 -9.35
CA ILE A 209 6.54 15.88 -10.58
C ILE A 209 7.92 16.18 -11.17
N ASN A 210 8.85 15.21 -11.10
CA ASN A 210 10.27 15.45 -11.37
C ASN A 210 10.75 14.77 -12.67
N GLY A 211 11.89 15.22 -13.20
CA GLY A 211 12.47 14.75 -14.46
C GLY A 211 11.64 15.16 -15.67
N THR A 212 11.41 14.23 -16.59
CA THR A 212 10.58 14.42 -17.80
C THR A 212 9.13 13.97 -17.59
N SER A 213 8.72 13.73 -16.35
CA SER A 213 7.38 13.28 -16.01
C SER A 213 6.35 14.38 -16.30
N THR A 214 5.18 13.99 -16.82
CA THR A 214 4.08 14.91 -17.13
C THR A 214 2.98 14.82 -16.07
N LEU A 215 2.37 15.94 -15.72
CA LEU A 215 1.08 15.95 -15.02
C LEU A 215 -0.05 16.01 -16.05
N THR A 216 -0.78 14.90 -16.20
CA THR A 216 -2.01 14.90 -16.99
C THR A 216 -3.19 15.03 -16.03
N VAL A 217 -4.01 16.07 -16.24
CA VAL A 217 -5.32 16.20 -15.59
C VAL A 217 -6.39 15.67 -16.55
N GLY A 218 -7.49 15.16 -16.00
CA GLY A 218 -8.62 14.69 -16.81
C GLY A 218 -9.31 15.83 -17.57
N THR A 219 -10.45 15.53 -18.20
CA THR A 219 -11.26 16.52 -18.94
C THR A 219 -12.10 17.43 -18.03
N GLY A 220 -12.03 17.24 -16.71
CA GLY A 220 -12.73 18.07 -15.73
C GLY A 220 -12.07 19.43 -15.54
N ALA A 221 -12.79 20.37 -14.93
CA ALA A 221 -12.25 21.68 -14.59
C ALA A 221 -11.18 21.57 -13.48
N THR A 222 -10.09 22.33 -13.61
CA THR A 222 -9.05 22.46 -12.59
C THR A 222 -9.24 23.79 -11.86
N VAL A 223 -9.40 23.75 -10.53
CA VAL A 223 -9.47 24.95 -9.69
C VAL A 223 -8.16 25.10 -8.92
N LEU A 224 -7.46 26.22 -9.12
CA LEU A 224 -6.27 26.57 -8.34
C LEU A 224 -6.67 27.68 -7.36
N GLY A 225 -6.53 27.42 -6.06
CA GLY A 225 -6.77 28.42 -5.02
C GLY A 225 -5.66 29.46 -4.88
N GLY A 226 -4.59 29.37 -5.68
CA GLY A 226 -3.44 30.28 -5.68
C GLY A 226 -2.90 30.52 -7.08
N THR A 227 -1.75 31.17 -7.17
CA THR A 227 -1.11 31.54 -8.45
C THR A 227 -0.59 30.33 -9.20
N LEU A 228 -0.89 30.25 -10.51
CA LEU A 228 -0.23 29.33 -11.44
C LEU A 228 1.04 30.00 -12.00
N ALA A 229 2.21 29.61 -11.51
CA ALA A 229 3.48 30.04 -12.09
C ALA A 229 3.91 29.08 -13.20
N VAL A 230 4.11 29.59 -14.41
CA VAL A 230 4.58 28.81 -15.58
C VAL A 230 5.87 29.43 -16.09
N THR A 231 6.95 28.67 -16.09
CA THR A 231 8.25 29.10 -16.63
C THR A 231 8.43 28.73 -18.11
N GLY A 232 7.73 27.70 -18.56
CA GLY A 232 7.67 27.29 -19.97
C GLY A 232 6.52 27.95 -20.73
N ALA A 233 6.33 27.51 -21.97
CA ALA A 233 5.20 27.94 -22.78
C ALA A 233 3.88 27.37 -22.26
N SER A 234 2.80 28.14 -22.38
CA SER A 234 1.42 27.68 -22.17
C SER A 234 0.70 27.59 -23.50
N THR A 235 0.04 26.47 -23.77
CA THR A 235 -0.84 26.32 -24.95
C THR A 235 -2.27 26.18 -24.47
N LEU A 236 -3.12 27.16 -24.81
CA LEU A 236 -4.56 27.10 -24.58
C LEU A 236 -5.23 26.93 -25.94
N THR A 237 -5.86 25.78 -26.15
CA THR A 237 -6.63 25.49 -27.37
C THR A 237 -8.04 26.07 -27.32
N GLY A 238 -8.54 26.34 -26.11
CA GLY A 238 -9.78 27.07 -25.87
C GLY A 238 -9.55 28.56 -25.63
N VAL A 239 -10.63 29.26 -25.31
CA VAL A 239 -10.63 30.67 -24.94
C VAL A 239 -10.03 30.88 -23.54
N LEU A 240 -9.33 32.00 -23.35
CA LEU A 240 -8.87 32.47 -22.05
C LEU A 240 -9.86 33.49 -21.49
N TYR A 241 -10.50 33.17 -20.37
CA TYR A 241 -11.34 34.10 -19.60
C TYR A 241 -10.56 34.64 -18.40
N ALA A 242 -10.05 35.87 -18.50
CA ALA A 242 -9.28 36.51 -17.44
C ALA A 242 -10.05 37.72 -16.87
N ASN A 243 -10.93 37.49 -15.90
CA ASN A 243 -11.75 38.55 -15.28
C ASN A 243 -10.92 39.63 -14.57
N GLY A 244 -9.71 39.29 -14.13
CA GLY A 244 -8.77 40.23 -13.50
C GLY A 244 -7.89 41.00 -14.49
N GLY A 245 -8.09 40.82 -15.80
CA GLY A 245 -7.19 41.34 -16.84
C GLY A 245 -6.04 40.39 -17.17
N ILE A 246 -5.28 40.76 -18.21
CA ILE A 246 -4.09 40.05 -18.67
C ILE A 246 -2.96 41.08 -18.78
N ASP A 247 -1.96 40.94 -17.91
CA ASP A 247 -0.70 41.68 -18.04
C ASP A 247 0.24 40.87 -18.93
N LEU A 248 0.46 41.37 -20.15
CA LEU A 248 1.30 40.68 -21.14
C LEU A 248 2.63 41.41 -21.30
N LEU A 249 3.67 40.89 -20.65
CA LEU A 249 5.04 41.39 -20.79
C LEU A 249 5.76 40.62 -21.90
N ALA A 250 5.55 41.03 -23.16
CA ALA A 250 6.30 40.47 -24.28
C ALA A 250 7.65 41.20 -24.43
N ALA A 251 8.74 40.46 -24.59
CA ALA A 251 10.05 41.03 -24.91
C ALA A 251 10.18 41.44 -26.41
N GLY A 252 9.14 41.20 -27.21
CA GLY A 252 9.05 41.55 -28.64
C GLY A 252 7.60 41.78 -29.04
N ASP A 253 7.29 41.60 -30.32
CA ASP A 253 5.94 41.85 -30.84
C ASP A 253 4.91 40.86 -30.28
N LEU A 254 3.75 41.37 -29.89
CA LEU A 254 2.57 40.56 -29.64
C LEU A 254 1.96 40.13 -30.98
N ALA A 255 2.31 38.92 -31.44
CA ALA A 255 1.68 38.32 -32.61
C ALA A 255 0.31 37.72 -32.22
N ILE A 256 -0.77 38.44 -32.52
CA ILE A 256 -2.13 37.91 -32.41
C ILE A 256 -2.43 37.09 -33.68
N GLY A 257 -2.07 35.81 -33.66
CA GLY A 257 -2.28 34.88 -34.76
C GLY A 257 -3.77 34.58 -34.98
N ALA A 258 -4.37 35.22 -35.98
CA ALA A 258 -5.75 34.96 -36.37
C ALA A 258 -5.88 33.56 -36.98
N SER A 259 -6.29 32.57 -36.19
CA SER A 259 -6.64 31.25 -36.75
C SER A 259 -8.00 31.30 -37.46
N THR A 260 -8.97 32.11 -37.02
CA THR A 260 -10.29 32.19 -37.68
C THR A 260 -11.12 33.47 -37.43
N SER A 261 -10.69 34.42 -36.59
CA SER A 261 -11.46 35.65 -36.31
C SER A 261 -10.64 36.89 -36.70
N THR A 262 -11.19 37.70 -37.60
CA THR A 262 -10.50 38.77 -38.34
C THR A 262 -10.43 40.12 -37.59
N SER A 263 -10.64 40.16 -36.27
CA SER A 263 -10.68 41.42 -35.52
C SER A 263 -10.27 41.24 -34.06
N VAL A 264 -9.49 42.20 -33.55
CA VAL A 264 -9.27 42.42 -32.11
C VAL A 264 -10.29 43.45 -31.63
N THR A 265 -11.11 43.10 -30.65
CA THR A 265 -12.06 44.02 -30.02
C THR A 265 -11.55 44.39 -28.63
N ILE A 266 -11.42 45.69 -28.35
CA ILE A 266 -10.99 46.22 -27.07
C ILE A 266 -12.09 47.12 -26.55
N THR A 267 -12.51 46.90 -25.30
CA THR A 267 -13.50 47.73 -24.60
C THR A 267 -13.05 47.91 -23.14
N PRO A 268 -13.21 49.09 -22.51
CA PRO A 268 -13.78 50.30 -23.11
C PRO A 268 -12.81 51.05 -24.01
N ASP A 269 -11.53 51.14 -23.64
CA ASP A 269 -10.55 52.01 -24.30
C ASP A 269 -9.26 51.26 -24.63
N THR A 270 -8.53 51.76 -25.63
CA THR A 270 -7.16 51.34 -25.93
C THR A 270 -6.21 52.54 -25.80
N SER A 271 -5.02 52.31 -25.24
CA SER A 271 -3.97 53.31 -25.12
C SER A 271 -2.69 52.79 -25.78
N ILE A 272 -2.17 53.53 -26.74
CA ILE A 272 -0.95 53.21 -27.47
C ILE A 272 0.03 54.34 -27.22
N THR A 273 1.09 54.08 -26.46
CA THR A 273 2.14 55.06 -26.16
C THR A 273 3.23 55.09 -27.24
N GLY A 274 3.33 54.02 -28.03
CA GLY A 274 4.18 53.93 -29.20
C GLY A 274 3.47 54.38 -30.49
N THR A 275 4.01 53.94 -31.62
CA THR A 275 3.41 54.18 -32.92
C THR A 275 2.28 53.18 -33.19
N LEU A 276 1.13 53.67 -33.67
CA LEU A 276 0.13 52.85 -34.32
C LEU A 276 0.44 52.82 -35.82
N ASP A 277 0.96 51.70 -36.31
CA ASP A 277 1.12 51.46 -37.75
C ASP A 277 -0.11 50.74 -38.30
N VAL A 278 -0.73 51.30 -39.34
CA VAL A 278 -1.91 50.75 -40.00
C VAL A 278 -1.62 50.64 -41.49
N THR A 279 -1.45 49.40 -41.97
CA THR A 279 -1.23 49.11 -43.40
C THR A 279 -2.53 49.04 -44.20
N GLY A 280 -3.66 48.83 -43.51
CA GLY A 280 -5.01 48.84 -44.08
C GLY A 280 -5.77 50.14 -43.86
N ALA A 281 -7.08 50.12 -44.12
CA ALA A 281 -7.95 51.25 -43.80
C ALA A 281 -8.22 51.31 -42.29
N ALA A 282 -8.16 52.51 -41.71
CA ALA A 282 -8.63 52.80 -40.36
C ALA A 282 -9.90 53.66 -40.40
N THR A 283 -10.88 53.32 -39.58
CA THR A 283 -12.09 54.12 -39.36
C THR A 283 -12.10 54.63 -37.93
N PHE A 284 -12.18 55.95 -37.76
CA PHE A 284 -12.34 56.61 -36.48
C PHE A 284 -13.74 57.23 -36.41
N GLY A 285 -14.39 57.18 -35.24
CA GLY A 285 -15.62 57.94 -35.00
C GLY A 285 -15.29 59.42 -34.93
N ASP A 286 -14.67 59.81 -33.81
CA ASP A 286 -14.02 61.12 -33.65
C ASP A 286 -12.50 60.94 -33.64
N LEU A 287 -11.78 61.85 -34.31
CA LEU A 287 -10.32 61.88 -34.32
C LEU A 287 -9.83 63.23 -33.81
N THR A 288 -9.17 63.23 -32.66
CA THR A 288 -8.47 64.40 -32.12
C THR A 288 -6.97 64.21 -32.31
N VAL A 289 -6.31 65.17 -32.96
CA VAL A 289 -4.85 65.18 -33.14
C VAL A 289 -4.27 66.39 -32.43
N SER A 290 -3.58 66.18 -31.30
CA SER A 290 -2.94 67.26 -30.53
C SER A 290 -1.59 67.71 -31.11
N GLY A 291 -1.07 66.97 -32.10
CA GLY A 291 0.17 67.28 -32.81
C GLY A 291 -0.07 67.60 -34.28
N THR A 292 0.87 67.24 -35.13
CA THR A 292 0.76 67.45 -36.58
C THR A 292 -0.03 66.32 -37.23
N PHE A 293 -1.05 66.66 -38.00
CA PHE A 293 -1.69 65.73 -38.94
C PHE A 293 -1.09 65.92 -40.33
N SER A 294 -0.35 64.92 -40.83
CA SER A 294 0.39 65.01 -42.11
C SER A 294 0.27 63.73 -42.96
N PRO A 295 -0.94 63.33 -43.38
CA PRO A 295 -1.10 62.22 -44.32
C PRO A 295 -0.61 62.64 -45.73
N ALA A 296 -0.30 61.67 -46.58
CA ALA A 296 0.04 61.94 -47.98
C ALA A 296 -1.11 62.59 -48.74
N ILE A 297 -2.35 62.21 -48.43
CA ILE A 297 -3.58 62.78 -49.00
C ILE A 297 -4.60 62.90 -47.88
N THR A 298 -5.31 64.03 -47.84
CA THR A 298 -6.47 64.24 -46.98
C THR A 298 -7.71 64.39 -47.83
N SER A 299 -8.70 63.52 -47.63
CA SER A 299 -10.03 63.64 -48.24
C SER A 299 -11.09 63.67 -47.15
N LEU A 300 -11.86 64.76 -47.09
CA LEU A 300 -12.99 64.92 -46.16
C LEU A 300 -14.27 64.98 -46.98
N SER A 301 -15.24 64.12 -46.66
CA SER A 301 -16.60 64.20 -47.20
C SER A 301 -17.49 65.21 -46.46
N GLY A 302 -17.08 65.61 -45.25
CA GLY A 302 -17.75 66.60 -44.42
C GLY A 302 -17.09 67.98 -44.45
N THR A 303 -17.46 68.82 -43.49
CA THR A 303 -16.91 70.18 -43.32
C THR A 303 -15.52 70.14 -42.71
N LEU A 304 -14.58 70.90 -43.27
CA LEU A 304 -13.33 71.27 -42.60
C LEU A 304 -13.54 72.57 -41.81
N ALA A 305 -13.47 72.49 -40.48
CA ALA A 305 -13.50 73.66 -39.60
C ALA A 305 -12.10 73.93 -39.03
N VAL A 306 -11.60 75.16 -39.18
CA VAL A 306 -10.28 75.60 -38.74
C VAL A 306 -10.43 76.88 -37.94
N THR A 307 -9.99 76.88 -36.68
CA THR A 307 -10.04 78.06 -35.80
C THR A 307 -8.78 78.91 -35.92
N GLY A 308 -7.66 78.29 -36.29
CA GLY A 308 -6.40 78.94 -36.61
C GLY A 308 -6.27 79.31 -38.09
N ALA A 309 -5.15 79.96 -38.43
CA ALA A 309 -4.81 80.23 -39.83
C ALA A 309 -4.57 78.92 -40.60
N THR A 310 -5.06 78.87 -41.83
CA THR A 310 -4.77 77.76 -42.76
C THR A 310 -3.78 78.23 -43.82
N THR A 311 -2.66 77.53 -43.95
CA THR A 311 -1.66 77.78 -44.99
C THR A 311 -1.73 76.65 -46.01
N LEU A 312 -2.06 76.97 -47.26
CA LEU A 312 -1.92 76.06 -48.40
C LEU A 312 -0.65 76.44 -49.15
N THR A 313 0.31 75.52 -49.24
CA THR A 313 1.53 75.72 -50.05
C THR A 313 1.27 75.50 -51.54
N GLY A 314 0.25 74.72 -51.86
CA GLY A 314 -0.36 74.65 -53.20
C GLY A 314 -1.46 75.71 -53.39
N GLY A 315 -2.22 75.59 -54.48
CA GLY A 315 -3.40 76.41 -54.72
C GLY A 315 -4.66 75.89 -54.01
N LEU A 316 -5.64 76.76 -53.83
CA LEU A 316 -7.01 76.39 -53.50
C LEU A 316 -7.81 76.19 -54.79
N ILE A 317 -8.33 74.98 -55.01
CA ILE A 317 -9.24 74.69 -56.13
C ILE A 317 -10.60 74.32 -55.54
N VAL A 318 -11.65 75.03 -55.97
CA VAL A 318 -13.02 74.82 -55.49
C VAL A 318 -13.93 74.51 -56.69
N PRO A 319 -13.94 73.25 -57.18
CA PRO A 319 -14.46 72.93 -58.51
C PRO A 319 -15.99 72.95 -58.63
N THR A 320 -16.72 72.82 -57.52
CA THR A 320 -18.19 72.64 -57.52
C THR A 320 -18.95 73.65 -56.66
N GLN A 321 -18.28 74.57 -55.95
CA GLN A 321 -18.98 75.59 -55.18
C GLN A 321 -19.35 76.78 -56.08
N THR A 322 -20.54 77.34 -55.84
CA THR A 322 -21.01 78.57 -56.49
C THR A 322 -20.25 79.82 -56.06
N SER A 323 -19.64 79.82 -54.86
CA SER A 323 -18.89 80.96 -54.32
C SER A 323 -17.94 80.55 -53.18
N VAL A 324 -16.79 81.23 -53.08
CA VAL A 324 -15.98 81.28 -51.85
C VAL A 324 -16.42 82.51 -51.07
N ALA A 325 -17.05 82.32 -49.91
CA ALA A 325 -17.51 83.42 -49.07
C ALA A 325 -16.43 83.80 -48.05
N ILE A 326 -16.12 85.10 -47.96
CA ILE A 326 -15.33 85.71 -46.89
C ILE A 326 -16.30 86.54 -46.06
N ASN A 327 -16.68 86.03 -44.88
CA ASN A 327 -17.78 86.59 -44.08
C ASN A 327 -17.28 87.48 -42.93
N GLY A 328 -18.16 88.36 -42.42
CA GLY A 328 -17.87 89.23 -41.27
C GLY A 328 -16.92 90.39 -41.63
N THR A 329 -15.96 90.70 -40.76
CA THR A 329 -14.91 91.71 -40.99
C THR A 329 -13.66 91.12 -41.65
N SER A 330 -13.72 89.88 -42.14
CA SER A 330 -12.59 89.22 -42.79
C SER A 330 -12.29 89.87 -44.14
N THR A 331 -11.01 89.99 -44.48
CA THR A 331 -10.52 90.56 -45.74
C THR A 331 -9.92 89.48 -46.63
N LEU A 332 -10.14 89.56 -47.95
CA LEU A 332 -9.38 88.80 -48.93
C LEU A 332 -8.20 89.63 -49.42
N THR A 333 -6.99 89.31 -48.97
CA THR A 333 -5.77 89.90 -49.53
C THR A 333 -5.19 88.92 -50.54
N VAL A 334 -5.21 89.30 -51.81
CA VAL A 334 -4.43 88.62 -52.86
C VAL A 334 -3.00 89.16 -52.82
N GLY A 335 -2.02 88.31 -53.16
CA GLY A 335 -0.61 88.76 -53.26
C GLY A 335 -0.40 89.76 -54.40
N THR A 336 0.85 90.07 -54.75
CA THR A 336 1.20 90.98 -55.85
C THR A 336 0.94 90.40 -57.25
N GLY A 337 0.41 89.18 -57.35
CA GLY A 337 0.05 88.54 -58.60
C GLY A 337 -1.24 89.14 -59.21
N ALA A 338 -1.37 89.04 -60.53
CA ALA A 338 -2.59 89.44 -61.22
C ALA A 338 -3.79 88.59 -60.75
N THR A 339 -4.91 89.22 -60.43
CA THR A 339 -6.17 88.54 -60.14
C THR A 339 -7.01 88.50 -61.42
N VAL A 340 -7.39 87.31 -61.87
CA VAL A 340 -8.28 87.12 -63.02
C VAL A 340 -9.63 86.63 -62.51
N LEU A 341 -10.68 87.42 -62.72
CA LEU A 341 -12.07 87.01 -62.44
C LEU A 341 -12.70 86.57 -63.75
N GLY A 342 -13.20 85.34 -63.80
CA GLY A 342 -13.94 84.82 -64.96
C GLY A 342 -15.37 85.37 -65.09
N GLY A 343 -15.80 86.24 -64.18
CA GLY A 343 -17.12 86.86 -64.13
C GLY A 343 -17.06 88.32 -63.67
N THR A 344 -18.23 88.91 -63.46
CA THR A 344 -18.36 90.30 -62.98
C THR A 344 -17.76 90.45 -61.59
N LEU A 345 -16.92 91.48 -61.39
CA LEU A 345 -16.57 91.98 -60.06
C LEU A 345 -17.65 92.95 -59.62
N ASP A 346 -18.43 92.58 -58.61
CA ASP A 346 -19.37 93.48 -57.94
C ASP A 346 -18.75 93.98 -56.63
N VAL A 347 -18.82 95.28 -56.40
CA VAL A 347 -18.17 96.00 -55.30
C VAL A 347 -19.17 96.98 -54.71
N THR A 348 -19.76 96.61 -53.58
CA THR A 348 -20.75 97.46 -52.88
C THR A 348 -20.10 98.59 -52.08
N GLY A 349 -18.81 98.46 -51.79
CA GLY A 349 -17.99 99.47 -51.11
C GLY A 349 -17.12 100.28 -52.07
N ALA A 350 -16.33 101.19 -51.53
CA ALA A 350 -15.37 101.96 -52.31
C ALA A 350 -14.28 101.03 -52.89
N THR A 351 -14.03 101.14 -54.19
CA THR A 351 -12.90 100.49 -54.85
C THR A 351 -11.72 101.45 -54.89
N GLY A 352 -10.63 101.10 -54.21
CA GLY A 352 -9.37 101.82 -54.27
C GLY A 352 -8.42 101.17 -55.28
N LEU A 353 -7.97 101.94 -56.26
CA LEU A 353 -6.93 101.53 -57.19
C LEU A 353 -5.72 102.43 -56.98
N ALA A 354 -4.56 101.83 -56.69
CA ALA A 354 -3.33 102.59 -56.47
C ALA A 354 -2.74 103.14 -57.77
N ASP A 355 -3.20 102.63 -58.92
CA ASP A 355 -2.73 102.97 -60.25
C ASP A 355 -3.91 102.90 -61.24
N THR A 356 -3.62 102.55 -62.48
CA THR A 356 -4.51 102.68 -63.62
C THR A 356 -5.63 101.64 -63.64
N LEU A 357 -6.87 102.12 -63.76
CA LEU A 357 -8.00 101.29 -64.18
C LEU A 357 -8.06 101.26 -65.71
N ALA A 358 -7.69 100.14 -66.32
CA ALA A 358 -7.90 99.92 -67.74
C ALA A 358 -9.18 99.10 -67.95
N VAL A 359 -10.23 99.74 -68.48
CA VAL A 359 -11.48 99.08 -68.88
C VAL A 359 -11.55 99.01 -70.41
N THR A 360 -11.72 97.80 -70.93
CA THR A 360 -11.84 97.55 -72.38
C THR A 360 -13.29 97.46 -72.85
N GLY A 361 -14.24 97.35 -71.91
CA GLY A 361 -15.69 97.33 -72.15
C GLY A 361 -16.39 98.61 -71.70
N THR A 362 -17.71 98.65 -71.87
CA THR A 362 -18.56 99.77 -71.42
C THR A 362 -18.64 99.82 -69.91
N THR A 363 -18.17 100.91 -69.31
CA THR A 363 -18.34 101.24 -67.90
C THR A 363 -19.68 101.93 -67.68
N ALA A 364 -20.49 101.39 -66.76
CA ALA A 364 -21.58 102.12 -66.14
C ALA A 364 -21.07 102.60 -64.77
N LEU A 365 -20.93 103.91 -64.59
CA LEU A 365 -20.58 104.54 -63.31
C LEU A 365 -21.83 104.84 -62.50
#